data_AF-A0A7K1VP81-F1
#
_entry.id   AF-A0A7K1VP81-F1
#
_cell.length_a   1.000
_cell.length_b   1.000
_cell.length_c   1.000
_cell.angle_alpha   90.00
_cell.angle_beta   90.00
_cell.angle_gamma   90.00
#
_symmetry.space_group_name_H-M   'P 1'
#
loop_
_entity.id
_entity.type
_entity.pdbx_description
1 polymer ?
#
loop_
_entity_poly.entity_id
_entity_poly.type
_entity_poly.pdbx_seq_one_letter_code
_entity_poly.pdbx_strand_id
1 'polypeptide(L)'
;MARRPRTIIGGLGAAVILTTTAAGALLGAGPALAYDEVDQGANGGTVEVDFGPEWAGWTAVAGFQVPGSGGVVSWTTDSLDAEGTGTLETLAGPLSVYLSNPSDPTDDPPVDTFSLAAYRGETVSWVVDPDTDQATLVGEAPVPTAPSLDELENGGLVALTDYSIAPAEYETGVAFDLTVSGLQYGETPNDLDGSSITSYLYSEPTAIGTTTVVGGAYTQTIPAEFTTDPHTYASFDQYGRLIAAATLDGGASSGGAVPTPATTATPTSTPTTVPVTATGGNGRGSLASTGADAAPFAIGGAALLLLGGAVLLVTRRRAARD
;
A
#
# COMPACT_ATOMS: atom_id res chain seq x y z
N MET A 1 -9.09 19.32 -72.79
CA MET A 1 -8.61 20.00 -71.56
C MET A 1 -7.78 19.00 -70.77
N ALA A 2 -6.46 19.22 -70.77
CA ALA A 2 -5.49 18.40 -70.07
C ALA A 2 -5.22 19.00 -68.69
N ARG A 3 -5.26 18.19 -67.62
CA ARG A 3 -4.51 18.45 -66.38
C ARG A 3 -3.97 17.13 -65.84
N ARG A 4 -2.67 17.15 -65.60
CA ARG A 4 -1.77 16.07 -65.19
C ARG A 4 -2.07 15.53 -63.78
N PRO A 5 -1.69 14.29 -63.47
CA PRO A 5 -1.61 13.77 -62.10
C PRO A 5 -0.43 14.40 -61.35
N ARG A 6 -0.58 14.63 -60.04
CA ARG A 6 0.52 14.97 -59.13
C ARG A 6 0.82 13.77 -58.24
N THR A 7 1.98 13.17 -58.49
CA THR A 7 2.69 12.30 -57.54
C THR A 7 3.46 13.19 -56.58
N ILE A 8 3.33 12.98 -55.26
CA ILE A 8 4.31 13.41 -54.27
C ILE A 8 4.88 12.14 -53.63
N ILE A 9 6.21 12.07 -53.69
CA ILE A 9 7.11 11.10 -53.08
C ILE A 9 7.49 11.62 -51.69
N GLY A 10 7.66 10.72 -50.73
CA GLY A 10 8.66 10.87 -49.68
C GLY A 10 8.12 11.01 -48.26
N GLY A 11 8.46 10.04 -47.40
CA GLY A 11 8.26 10.16 -45.95
C GLY A 11 8.36 8.85 -45.19
N LEU A 12 9.44 8.08 -45.38
CA LEU A 12 9.90 7.12 -44.36
C LEU A 12 10.24 7.92 -43.10
N GLY A 13 9.52 7.66 -42.00
CA GLY A 13 9.74 8.35 -40.72
C GLY A 13 9.35 7.44 -39.56
N ALA A 14 10.34 6.66 -39.12
CA ALA A 14 10.50 6.05 -37.80
C ALA A 14 9.24 5.64 -37.03
N ALA A 15 8.96 4.32 -37.02
CA ALA A 15 8.27 3.71 -35.90
C ALA A 15 9.13 3.91 -34.65
N VAL A 16 8.71 4.83 -33.79
CA VAL A 16 9.19 4.91 -32.41
C VAL A 16 8.62 3.69 -31.70
N ILE A 17 9.42 2.64 -31.58
CA ILE A 17 9.19 1.61 -30.58
C ILE A 17 9.53 2.28 -29.25
N LEU A 18 8.51 2.84 -28.60
CA LEU A 18 8.58 3.28 -27.23
C LEU A 18 8.78 2.00 -26.41
N THR A 19 10.03 1.67 -26.10
CA THR A 19 10.35 0.70 -25.06
C THR A 19 10.08 1.42 -23.74
N THR A 20 8.83 1.39 -23.29
CA THR A 20 8.45 1.70 -21.92
C THR A 20 9.24 0.75 -21.03
N THR A 21 10.38 1.21 -20.55
CA THR A 21 11.05 0.59 -19.41
C THR A 21 10.17 1.00 -18.23
N ALA A 22 9.22 0.14 -17.86
CA ALA A 22 8.36 0.36 -16.73
C ALA A 22 9.26 0.43 -15.49
N ALA A 23 9.55 1.63 -15.03
CA ALA A 23 10.04 1.83 -13.68
C ALA A 23 8.88 1.40 -12.77
N GLY A 24 8.97 0.18 -12.23
CA GLY A 24 8.00 -0.33 -11.27
C GLY A 24 7.94 0.63 -10.10
N ALA A 25 6.81 1.33 -9.97
CA ALA A 25 6.52 2.10 -8.79
C ALA A 25 6.18 1.09 -7.68
N LEU A 26 7.16 0.78 -6.84
CA LEU A 26 6.87 0.25 -5.51
C LEU A 26 6.06 1.33 -4.79
N LEU A 27 4.78 1.06 -4.48
CA LEU A 27 3.99 1.85 -3.53
C LEU A 27 4.46 1.63 -2.08
N GLY A 28 5.76 1.36 -1.89
CA GLY A 28 6.37 1.08 -0.60
C GLY A 28 6.75 2.35 0.12
N ALA A 29 6.09 2.60 1.26
CA ALA A 29 6.33 3.67 2.23
C ALA A 29 6.16 5.09 1.66
N GLY A 30 4.94 5.63 1.81
CA GLY A 30 4.67 7.06 1.69
C GLY A 30 4.98 7.77 3.01
N PRO A 31 5.26 9.09 3.01
CA PRO A 31 5.32 9.86 4.26
C PRO A 31 3.99 9.77 5.00
N ALA A 32 4.03 9.93 6.33
CA ALA A 32 2.82 9.96 7.14
C ALA A 32 1.80 10.96 6.57
N LEU A 33 0.65 10.45 6.11
CA LEU A 33 -0.39 11.29 5.53
C LEU A 33 -1.25 11.92 6.62
N ALA A 34 -1.62 13.19 6.42
CA ALA A 34 -2.68 13.80 7.21
C ALA A 34 -4.05 13.28 6.76
N TYR A 35 -5.05 13.28 7.66
CA TYR A 35 -6.41 12.83 7.33
C TYR A 35 -7.00 13.54 6.10
N ASP A 36 -6.81 14.87 6.01
CA ASP A 36 -7.32 15.69 4.90
C ASP A 36 -6.72 15.32 3.53
N GLU A 37 -5.68 14.47 3.53
CA GLU A 37 -5.00 13.99 2.32
C GLU A 37 -5.45 12.58 1.91
N VAL A 38 -6.23 11.88 2.74
CA VAL A 38 -6.75 10.54 2.44
C VAL A 38 -8.13 10.66 1.80
N ASP A 39 -8.28 10.15 0.58
CA ASP A 39 -9.57 10.10 -0.10
C ASP A 39 -10.49 9.10 0.60
N GLN A 40 -11.49 9.62 1.31
CA GLN A 40 -12.54 8.83 1.94
C GLN A 40 -13.37 8.04 0.93
N GLY A 41 -13.54 8.53 -0.30
CA GLY A 41 -14.29 7.79 -1.33
C GLY A 41 -13.63 6.46 -1.69
N ALA A 42 -12.29 6.43 -1.64
CA ALA A 42 -11.51 5.24 -1.98
C ALA A 42 -11.25 4.32 -0.77
N ASN A 43 -11.05 4.90 0.41
CA ASN A 43 -10.61 4.17 1.61
C ASN A 43 -11.71 4.00 2.66
N GLY A 44 -12.87 4.59 2.45
CA GLY A 44 -13.93 4.72 3.44
C GLY A 44 -15.15 3.86 3.22
N GLY A 45 -16.08 4.01 4.16
CA GLY A 45 -17.39 3.40 4.16
C GLY A 45 -18.36 4.24 4.99
N THR A 46 -19.63 3.84 4.98
CA THR A 46 -20.69 4.55 5.70
C THR A 46 -21.22 3.67 6.82
N VAL A 47 -21.34 4.23 8.01
CA VAL A 47 -21.91 3.55 9.17
C VAL A 47 -23.15 4.28 9.63
N GLU A 48 -24.29 3.63 9.51
CA GLU A 48 -25.53 4.07 10.13
C GLU A 48 -25.57 3.53 11.57
N VAL A 49 -25.89 4.39 12.52
CA VAL A 49 -26.00 4.04 13.94
C VAL A 49 -27.41 4.32 14.42
N ASP A 50 -27.96 3.39 15.19
CA ASP A 50 -29.25 3.52 15.87
C ASP A 50 -29.03 3.35 17.36
N PHE A 51 -29.16 4.44 18.11
CA PHE A 51 -29.09 4.45 19.57
C PHE A 51 -30.47 4.40 20.22
N GLY A 52 -31.55 4.57 19.45
CA GLY A 52 -32.91 4.69 19.96
C GLY A 52 -33.35 6.14 20.28
N PRO A 53 -34.68 6.40 20.25
CA PRO A 53 -35.26 7.75 20.24
C PRO A 53 -35.01 8.56 21.52
N GLU A 54 -34.65 7.92 22.63
CA GLU A 54 -34.25 8.59 23.87
C GLU A 54 -32.95 9.38 23.74
N TRP A 55 -32.13 9.07 22.72
CA TRP A 55 -30.89 9.78 22.39
C TRP A 55 -31.06 10.79 21.25
N ALA A 56 -32.30 11.07 20.83
CA ALA A 56 -32.59 12.08 19.82
C ALA A 56 -31.95 13.44 20.17
N GLY A 57 -31.26 14.04 19.19
CA GLY A 57 -30.55 15.32 19.34
C GLY A 57 -29.18 15.24 20.03
N TRP A 58 -28.73 14.05 20.45
CA TRP A 58 -27.33 13.85 20.84
C TRP A 58 -26.42 13.79 19.61
N THR A 59 -25.11 13.89 19.81
CA THR A 59 -24.13 13.74 18.74
C THR A 59 -23.38 12.42 18.89
N ALA A 60 -23.43 11.57 17.86
CA ALA A 60 -22.55 10.42 17.76
C ALA A 60 -21.18 10.90 17.28
N VAL A 61 -20.12 10.48 17.96
CA VAL A 61 -18.73 10.80 17.63
C VAL A 61 -17.98 9.49 17.41
N ALA A 62 -17.31 9.36 16.28
CA ALA A 62 -16.58 8.15 15.92
C ALA A 62 -15.11 8.45 15.64
N GLY A 63 -14.24 7.77 16.38
CA GLY A 63 -12.80 7.74 16.16
C GLY A 63 -12.42 6.57 15.26
N PHE A 64 -11.57 6.84 14.27
CA PHE A 64 -11.14 5.85 13.29
C PHE A 64 -9.68 6.00 12.90
N GLN A 65 -9.09 4.91 12.44
CA GLN A 65 -7.69 4.82 12.08
C GLN A 65 -7.43 5.44 10.70
N VAL A 66 -6.50 6.40 10.61
CA VAL A 66 -6.06 6.99 9.33
C VAL A 66 -4.95 6.13 8.71
N PRO A 67 -5.14 5.54 7.51
CA PRO A 67 -4.10 4.78 6.80
C PRO A 67 -2.83 5.60 6.57
N GLY A 68 -1.68 4.94 6.64
CA GLY A 68 -0.37 5.53 6.37
C GLY A 68 0.08 6.58 7.39
N SER A 69 -0.68 6.84 8.46
CA SER A 69 -0.39 7.94 9.39
C SER A 69 0.52 7.58 10.56
N GLY A 70 0.89 6.30 10.72
CA GLY A 70 1.68 5.82 11.86
C GLY A 70 0.92 5.87 13.19
N GLY A 71 -0.39 5.61 13.17
CA GLY A 71 -1.20 5.46 14.37
C GLY A 71 -2.12 6.65 14.68
N VAL A 72 -2.28 7.61 13.76
CA VAL A 72 -3.15 8.77 13.97
C VAL A 72 -4.61 8.38 13.85
N VAL A 73 -5.38 8.69 14.88
CA VAL A 73 -6.84 8.60 14.89
C VAL A 73 -7.43 9.93 14.42
N SER A 74 -8.41 9.87 13.54
CA SER A 74 -9.26 11.00 13.15
C SER A 74 -10.69 10.78 13.65
N TRP A 75 -11.51 11.83 13.60
CA TRP A 75 -12.84 11.84 14.18
C TRP A 75 -13.87 12.34 13.17
N THR A 76 -15.05 11.72 13.19
CA THR A 76 -16.24 12.14 12.45
C THR A 76 -17.41 12.21 13.41
N THR A 77 -18.42 13.00 13.09
CA THR A 77 -19.58 13.22 13.97
C THR A 77 -20.85 13.32 13.17
N ASP A 78 -21.96 12.89 13.75
CA ASP A 78 -23.29 13.21 13.24
C ASP A 78 -24.31 13.45 14.36
N SER A 79 -25.30 14.28 14.08
CA SER A 79 -26.39 14.56 15.01
C SER A 79 -27.48 13.51 14.85
N LEU A 80 -27.90 12.90 15.96
CA LEU A 80 -28.96 11.90 15.95
C LEU A 80 -30.32 12.56 15.71
N ASP A 81 -31.11 11.96 14.83
CA ASP A 81 -32.45 12.40 14.45
C ASP A 81 -33.51 12.10 15.54
N ALA A 82 -34.80 12.25 15.21
CA ALA A 82 -35.89 12.05 16.17
C ALA A 82 -36.05 10.58 16.61
N GLU A 83 -35.53 9.66 15.80
CA GLU A 83 -35.50 8.24 16.03
C GLU A 83 -34.23 7.80 16.77
N GLY A 84 -33.27 8.72 16.97
CA GLY A 84 -31.98 8.42 17.59
C GLY A 84 -30.98 7.81 16.62
N THR A 85 -31.17 8.03 15.31
CA THR A 85 -30.32 7.49 14.26
C THR A 85 -29.41 8.54 13.66
N GLY A 86 -28.23 8.12 13.20
CA GLY A 86 -27.24 9.00 12.56
C GLY A 86 -26.41 8.25 11.52
N THR A 87 -25.74 9.00 10.66
CA THR A 87 -24.88 8.51 9.59
C THR A 87 -23.46 9.05 9.73
N LEU A 88 -22.50 8.15 9.87
CA LEU A 88 -21.08 8.46 10.03
C LEU A 88 -20.34 8.07 8.74
N GLU A 89 -19.81 9.06 8.03
CA GLU A 89 -18.83 8.86 6.96
C GLU A 89 -17.44 8.75 7.57
N THR A 90 -16.75 7.64 7.30
CA THR A 90 -15.50 7.29 7.97
C THR A 90 -14.58 6.46 7.07
N LEU A 91 -13.36 6.21 7.52
CA LEU A 91 -12.44 5.27 6.89
C LEU A 91 -12.80 3.84 7.28
N ALA A 92 -12.61 2.89 6.37
CA ALA A 92 -12.85 1.47 6.66
C ALA A 92 -11.98 1.02 7.84
N GLY A 93 -12.46 0.04 8.61
CA GLY A 93 -11.75 -0.50 9.77
C GLY A 93 -12.55 -0.44 11.08
N PRO A 94 -11.91 -0.79 12.20
CA PRO A 94 -12.50 -0.67 13.52
C PRO A 94 -12.78 0.79 13.90
N LEU A 95 -13.90 1.02 14.58
CA LEU A 95 -14.35 2.33 15.06
C LEU A 95 -14.56 2.29 16.57
N SER A 96 -14.21 3.39 17.24
CA SER A 96 -14.62 3.66 18.62
C SER A 96 -15.65 4.78 18.61
N VAL A 97 -16.90 4.48 18.97
CA VAL A 97 -18.01 5.44 18.91
C VAL A 97 -18.44 5.81 20.32
N TYR A 98 -18.80 7.06 20.56
CA TYR A 98 -19.43 7.51 21.81
C TYR A 98 -20.48 8.59 21.55
N LEU A 99 -21.31 8.85 22.56
CA LEU A 99 -22.31 9.90 22.53
C LEU A 99 -21.81 11.14 23.26
N SER A 100 -21.90 12.30 22.60
CA SER A 100 -21.61 13.61 23.18
C SER A 100 -22.90 14.36 23.49
N ASN A 101 -23.01 14.87 24.72
CA ASN A 101 -24.19 15.60 25.17
C ASN A 101 -24.16 17.03 24.61
N PRO A 102 -25.20 17.49 23.90
CA PRO A 102 -25.21 18.84 23.33
C PRO A 102 -25.20 19.95 24.38
N SER A 103 -25.60 19.66 25.63
CA SER A 103 -25.61 20.62 26.74
C SER A 103 -24.26 20.71 27.48
N ASP A 104 -23.41 19.71 27.33
CA ASP A 104 -22.07 19.63 27.95
C ASP A 104 -21.14 18.82 27.04
N PRO A 105 -20.72 19.39 25.89
CA PRO A 105 -19.92 18.66 24.93
C PRO A 105 -18.54 18.36 25.53
N THR A 106 -18.14 17.09 25.51
CA THR A 106 -16.80 16.69 25.92
C THR A 106 -15.88 16.66 24.71
N ASP A 107 -14.77 17.41 24.78
CA ASP A 107 -13.71 17.38 23.76
C ASP A 107 -12.89 16.06 23.84
N ASP A 108 -12.86 15.42 25.01
CA ASP A 108 -12.17 14.15 25.21
C ASP A 108 -13.16 12.98 25.09
N PRO A 109 -12.76 11.87 24.45
CA PRO A 109 -13.58 10.66 24.42
C PRO A 109 -13.78 10.13 25.85
N PRO A 110 -15.02 9.80 26.24
CA PRO A 110 -15.30 9.19 27.53
C PRO A 110 -14.68 7.79 27.61
N VAL A 111 -14.65 7.23 28.82
CA VAL A 111 -14.15 5.86 29.05
C VAL A 111 -15.03 4.82 28.35
N ASP A 112 -16.33 5.12 28.23
CA ASP A 112 -17.32 4.22 27.66
C ASP A 112 -17.43 4.50 26.16
N THR A 113 -16.85 3.61 25.36
CA THR A 113 -16.92 3.65 23.89
C THR A 113 -17.48 2.33 23.36
N PHE A 114 -18.25 2.43 22.28
CA PHE A 114 -18.82 1.31 21.56
C PHE A 114 -17.87 0.89 20.43
N SER A 115 -17.58 -0.40 20.35
CA SER A 115 -16.73 -0.95 19.28
C SER A 115 -17.57 -1.32 18.07
N LEU A 116 -17.41 -0.58 16.98
CA LEU A 116 -18.09 -0.79 15.70
C LEU A 116 -17.05 -1.06 14.59
N ALA A 117 -17.51 -1.29 13.37
CA ALA A 117 -16.64 -1.36 12.19
C ALA A 117 -17.30 -0.76 10.96
N ALA A 118 -16.49 -0.11 10.12
CA ALA A 118 -16.80 0.30 8.76
C ALA A 118 -16.13 -0.64 7.75
N TYR A 119 -16.75 -0.80 6.59
CA TYR A 119 -16.30 -1.67 5.52
C TYR A 119 -16.16 -0.86 4.23
N ARG A 120 -15.05 -1.03 3.51
CA ARG A 120 -14.73 -0.19 2.35
C ARG A 120 -15.80 -0.29 1.27
N GLY A 121 -16.35 0.86 0.87
CA GLY A 121 -17.35 0.98 -0.19
C GLY A 121 -18.75 0.50 0.20
N GLU A 122 -18.96 0.13 1.47
CA GLU A 122 -20.23 -0.41 1.95
C GLU A 122 -20.94 0.59 2.89
N THR A 123 -22.25 0.44 2.99
CA THR A 123 -23.07 1.05 4.03
C THR A 123 -23.56 -0.04 4.97
N VAL A 124 -23.26 0.09 6.26
CA VAL A 124 -23.67 -0.88 7.29
C VAL A 124 -24.41 -0.18 8.42
N SER A 125 -25.43 -0.85 8.96
CA SER A 125 -26.21 -0.31 10.07
C SER A 125 -25.89 -1.07 11.37
N TRP A 126 -25.76 -0.34 12.47
CA TRP A 126 -25.51 -0.88 13.81
C TRP A 126 -26.59 -0.43 14.77
N VAL A 127 -27.09 -1.35 15.58
CA VAL A 127 -27.92 -1.04 16.75
C VAL A 127 -27.00 -0.98 17.95
N VAL A 128 -27.02 0.13 18.67
CA VAL A 128 -26.20 0.38 19.85
C VAL A 128 -27.11 0.50 21.05
N ASP A 129 -26.79 -0.25 22.10
CA ASP A 129 -27.52 -0.24 23.37
C ASP A 129 -26.60 0.35 24.46
N PRO A 130 -26.78 1.63 24.80
CA PRO A 130 -25.99 2.30 25.84
C PRO A 130 -26.23 1.75 27.26
N ASP A 131 -27.32 1.04 27.53
CA ASP A 131 -27.56 0.46 28.85
C ASP A 131 -26.73 -0.81 29.08
N THR A 132 -26.30 -1.47 28.00
CA THR A 132 -25.53 -2.73 28.04
C THR A 132 -24.11 -2.61 27.49
N ASP A 133 -23.71 -1.42 27.04
CA ASP A 133 -22.43 -1.17 26.36
C ASP A 133 -22.20 -2.11 25.16
N GLN A 134 -23.27 -2.47 24.45
CA GLN A 134 -23.22 -3.38 23.30
C GLN A 134 -23.51 -2.65 22.00
N ALA A 135 -22.76 -2.98 20.96
CA ALA A 135 -23.08 -2.63 19.58
C ALA A 135 -23.25 -3.91 18.77
N THR A 136 -24.35 -4.01 18.03
CA THR A 136 -24.69 -5.18 17.21
C THR A 136 -24.87 -4.75 15.77
N LEU A 137 -24.12 -5.39 14.86
CA LEU A 137 -24.28 -5.19 13.43
C LEU A 137 -25.66 -5.73 12.99
N VAL A 138 -26.39 -4.94 12.20
CA VAL A 138 -27.64 -5.38 11.58
C VAL A 138 -27.31 -6.24 10.37
N GLY A 139 -27.54 -7.55 10.48
CA GLY A 139 -27.25 -8.51 9.43
C GLY A 139 -25.87 -9.15 9.55
N GLU A 140 -25.34 -9.64 8.42
CA GLU A 140 -24.01 -10.23 8.36
C GLU A 140 -22.97 -9.17 7.98
N ALA A 141 -21.74 -9.33 8.46
CA ALA A 141 -20.62 -8.50 8.02
C ALA A 141 -20.44 -8.62 6.51
N PRO A 142 -20.46 -7.50 5.75
CA PRO A 142 -20.24 -7.55 4.32
C PRO A 142 -18.80 -7.99 4.05
N VAL A 143 -18.59 -8.55 2.86
CA VAL A 143 -17.25 -8.86 2.35
C VAL A 143 -16.92 -7.80 1.31
N PRO A 144 -16.03 -6.84 1.61
CA PRO A 144 -15.68 -5.77 0.68
C PRO A 144 -15.19 -6.34 -0.65
N THR A 145 -15.75 -5.84 -1.76
CA THR A 145 -15.31 -6.22 -3.10
C THR A 145 -13.90 -5.70 -3.33
N ALA A 146 -12.98 -6.57 -3.78
CA ALA A 146 -11.62 -6.14 -4.13
C ALA A 146 -11.66 -5.06 -5.23
N PRO A 147 -10.86 -3.99 -5.12
CA PRO A 147 -10.86 -2.90 -6.10
C PRO A 147 -10.32 -3.43 -7.43
N SER A 148 -10.71 -2.79 -8.52
CA SER A 148 -10.10 -2.99 -9.84
C SER A 148 -8.64 -2.54 -9.85
N LEU A 149 -7.89 -2.90 -10.90
CA LEU A 149 -6.49 -2.48 -11.03
C LEU A 149 -6.36 -0.94 -11.12
N ASP A 150 -7.27 -0.30 -11.85
CA ASP A 150 -7.26 1.17 -11.98
C ASP A 150 -7.55 1.87 -10.65
N GLU A 151 -8.50 1.35 -9.85
CA GLU A 151 -8.75 1.88 -8.51
C GLU A 151 -7.57 1.64 -7.56
N LEU A 152 -6.86 0.51 -7.69
CA LEU A 152 -5.65 0.24 -6.92
C LEU A 152 -4.50 1.20 -7.26
N GLU A 153 -4.28 1.48 -8.55
CA GLU A 153 -3.15 2.28 -9.02
C GLU A 153 -3.43 3.79 -9.01
N ASN A 154 -4.68 4.18 -9.30
CA ASN A 154 -5.08 5.58 -9.53
C ASN A 154 -6.24 6.04 -8.65
N GLY A 155 -6.90 5.13 -7.93
CA GLY A 155 -8.06 5.44 -7.10
C GLY A 155 -7.73 6.04 -5.74
N GLY A 156 -6.46 6.27 -5.40
CA GLY A 156 -6.09 6.89 -4.13
C GLY A 156 -6.18 5.96 -2.91
N LEU A 157 -6.10 4.64 -3.12
CA LEU A 157 -5.97 3.68 -2.03
C LEU A 157 -4.63 3.85 -1.31
N VAL A 158 -4.68 3.88 0.02
CA VAL A 158 -3.52 4.07 0.88
C VAL A 158 -3.33 2.80 1.73
N ALA A 159 -2.10 2.29 1.77
CA ALA A 159 -1.78 1.18 2.65
C ALA A 159 -1.96 1.59 4.12
N LEU A 160 -2.53 0.70 4.93
CA LEU A 160 -2.82 0.96 6.33
C LEU A 160 -1.58 1.39 7.10
N THR A 161 -0.45 0.76 6.81
CA THR A 161 0.85 1.02 7.44
C THR A 161 1.99 0.74 6.47
N ASP A 162 3.19 1.12 6.88
CA ASP A 162 4.43 0.74 6.22
C ASP A 162 4.63 -0.78 6.23
N TYR A 163 5.28 -1.29 5.19
CA TYR A 163 5.56 -2.70 5.05
C TYR A 163 6.83 -2.95 4.25
N SER A 164 7.41 -4.12 4.47
CA SER A 164 8.53 -4.66 3.70
C SER A 164 8.13 -5.95 3.03
N ILE A 165 8.60 -6.16 1.80
CA ILE A 165 8.29 -7.33 0.99
C ILE A 165 9.57 -8.11 0.69
N ALA A 166 9.48 -9.43 0.82
CA ALA A 166 10.52 -10.37 0.43
C ALA A 166 9.90 -11.63 -0.22
N PRO A 167 10.61 -12.34 -1.10
CA PRO A 167 11.93 -12.00 -1.65
C PRO A 167 11.85 -10.83 -2.66
N ALA A 168 12.97 -10.17 -2.90
CA ALA A 168 13.08 -9.12 -3.91
C ALA A 168 13.27 -9.67 -5.33
N GLU A 169 13.73 -10.92 -5.45
CA GLU A 169 13.94 -11.62 -6.72
C GLU A 169 13.34 -13.03 -6.61
N TYR A 170 12.80 -13.54 -7.72
CA TYR A 170 12.22 -14.88 -7.82
C TYR A 170 12.42 -15.43 -9.22
N GLU A 171 12.36 -16.76 -9.35
CA GLU A 171 12.59 -17.45 -10.62
C GLU A 171 11.32 -17.51 -11.47
N THR A 172 11.46 -17.22 -12.77
CA THR A 172 10.37 -17.33 -13.72
C THR A 172 9.86 -18.78 -13.81
N GLY A 173 8.54 -18.97 -13.68
CA GLY A 173 7.87 -20.26 -13.78
C GLY A 173 7.96 -21.12 -12.50
N VAL A 174 8.37 -20.54 -11.38
CA VAL A 174 8.52 -21.24 -10.09
C VAL A 174 7.68 -20.52 -9.03
N ALA A 175 6.81 -21.26 -8.34
CA ALA A 175 6.05 -20.71 -7.23
C ALA A 175 7.00 -20.31 -6.09
N PHE A 176 6.68 -19.22 -5.40
CA PHE A 176 7.49 -18.72 -4.30
C PHE A 176 6.61 -18.13 -3.19
N ASP A 177 7.17 -18.01 -2.00
CA ASP A 177 6.49 -17.42 -0.86
C ASP A 177 6.83 -15.93 -0.76
N LEU A 178 5.82 -15.08 -0.96
CA LEU A 178 5.90 -13.64 -0.75
C LEU A 178 5.55 -13.33 0.71
N THR A 179 6.54 -12.84 1.45
CA THR A 179 6.38 -12.41 2.85
C THR A 179 6.23 -10.90 2.92
N VAL A 180 5.17 -10.46 3.58
CA VAL A 180 4.94 -9.07 3.97
C VAL A 180 5.20 -8.96 5.47
N SER A 181 6.00 -7.98 5.86
CA SER A 181 6.47 -7.83 7.24
C SER A 181 6.58 -6.36 7.64
N GLY A 182 6.73 -6.11 8.95
CA GLY A 182 6.78 -4.76 9.50
C GLY A 182 5.40 -4.14 9.67
N LEU A 183 4.34 -4.94 9.63
CA LEU A 183 2.97 -4.48 9.79
C LEU A 183 2.72 -4.06 11.23
N GLN A 184 2.54 -2.77 11.43
CA GLN A 184 2.25 -2.17 12.72
C GLN A 184 1.50 -0.86 12.51
N TYR A 185 0.30 -0.69 13.07
CA TYR A 185 -0.45 0.54 12.85
C TYR A 185 -0.01 1.68 13.78
N GLY A 186 0.03 1.44 15.09
CA GLY A 186 0.42 2.41 16.11
C GLY A 186 1.71 2.03 16.85
N GLU A 187 1.95 2.61 18.04
CA GLU A 187 3.16 2.32 18.81
C GLU A 187 3.18 0.94 19.47
N THR A 188 2.01 0.28 19.55
CA THR A 188 1.89 -1.05 20.13
C THR A 188 2.42 -2.10 19.14
N PRO A 189 3.45 -2.88 19.51
CA PRO A 189 3.96 -3.93 18.63
C PRO A 189 2.89 -4.98 18.34
N ASN A 190 2.83 -5.42 17.08
CA ASN A 190 1.93 -6.49 16.63
C ASN A 190 0.43 -6.20 16.86
N ASP A 191 0.03 -4.93 16.84
CA ASP A 191 -1.36 -4.49 17.00
C ASP A 191 -2.31 -4.97 15.90
N LEU A 192 -1.76 -5.48 14.80
CA LEU A 192 -2.49 -6.08 13.69
C LEU A 192 -2.56 -7.62 13.76
N ASP A 193 -1.94 -8.27 14.76
CA ASP A 193 -1.95 -9.73 14.87
C ASP A 193 -3.36 -10.30 14.99
N GLY A 194 -3.60 -11.46 14.36
CA GLY A 194 -4.91 -12.08 14.29
C GLY A 194 -5.81 -11.53 13.16
N SER A 195 -5.41 -10.43 12.50
CA SER A 195 -6.14 -9.91 11.34
C SER A 195 -6.08 -10.90 10.18
N SER A 196 -7.24 -11.14 9.56
CA SER A 196 -7.37 -11.94 8.35
C SER A 196 -7.04 -11.08 7.13
N ILE A 197 -6.10 -11.54 6.31
CA ILE A 197 -5.62 -10.85 5.10
C ILE A 197 -5.91 -11.71 3.88
N THR A 198 -6.67 -11.17 2.93
CA THR A 198 -6.90 -11.81 1.64
C THR A 198 -6.01 -11.18 0.58
N SER A 199 -5.28 -12.03 -0.13
CA SER A 199 -4.33 -11.61 -1.16
C SER A 199 -4.87 -11.84 -2.56
N TYR A 200 -4.54 -10.92 -3.47
CA TYR A 200 -5.01 -10.88 -4.84
C TYR A 200 -3.85 -10.66 -5.80
N LEU A 201 -3.97 -11.25 -6.98
CA LEU A 201 -3.15 -10.93 -8.15
C LEU A 201 -4.01 -10.27 -9.22
N TYR A 202 -3.42 -9.33 -9.92
CA TYR A 202 -4.14 -8.43 -10.82
C TYR A 202 -3.78 -8.65 -12.28
N SER A 203 -4.83 -8.99 -13.02
CA SER A 203 -5.10 -8.68 -14.42
C SER A 203 -6.61 -8.38 -14.52
N GLU A 204 -7.41 -9.22 -13.86
CA GLU A 204 -8.60 -8.87 -13.07
C GLU A 204 -8.34 -9.31 -11.61
N PRO A 205 -9.04 -8.79 -10.58
CA PRO A 205 -8.78 -9.16 -9.19
C PRO A 205 -9.05 -10.65 -8.94
N THR A 206 -7.99 -11.44 -8.76
CA THR A 206 -8.07 -12.89 -8.51
C THR A 206 -7.53 -13.21 -7.13
N ALA A 207 -8.39 -13.68 -6.23
CA ALA A 207 -7.97 -14.10 -4.89
C ALA A 207 -7.09 -15.34 -4.96
N ILE A 208 -5.94 -15.30 -4.28
CA ILE A 208 -4.97 -16.41 -4.23
C ILE A 208 -4.87 -17.07 -2.86
N GLY A 209 -5.50 -16.48 -1.84
CA GLY A 209 -5.53 -17.06 -0.50
C GLY A 209 -5.91 -16.05 0.57
N THR A 210 -6.17 -16.59 1.75
CA THR A 210 -6.37 -15.83 2.98
C THR A 210 -5.37 -16.32 4.01
N THR A 211 -4.69 -15.39 4.67
CA THR A 211 -3.67 -15.64 5.68
C THR A 211 -3.98 -14.81 6.93
N THR A 212 -3.28 -15.08 8.03
CA THR A 212 -3.44 -14.33 9.28
C THR A 212 -2.13 -13.65 9.63
N VAL A 213 -2.20 -12.41 10.08
CA VAL A 213 -1.02 -11.68 10.58
C VAL A 213 -0.55 -12.30 11.90
N VAL A 214 0.73 -12.63 11.97
CA VAL A 214 1.40 -13.16 13.16
C VAL A 214 2.76 -12.49 13.32
N GLY A 215 3.01 -11.85 14.46
CA GLY A 215 4.24 -11.11 14.71
C GLY A 215 4.46 -9.95 13.74
N GLY A 216 3.39 -9.26 13.32
CA GLY A 216 3.47 -8.16 12.36
C GLY A 216 3.88 -8.58 10.94
N ALA A 217 3.65 -9.84 10.57
CA ALA A 217 3.95 -10.37 9.25
C ALA A 217 2.93 -11.42 8.79
N TYR A 218 2.86 -11.64 7.48
CA TYR A 218 2.17 -12.78 6.89
C TYR A 218 2.91 -13.23 5.61
N THR A 219 2.70 -14.48 5.21
CA THR A 219 3.32 -15.07 4.01
C THR A 219 2.25 -15.64 3.10
N GLN A 220 2.29 -15.28 1.82
CA GLN A 220 1.40 -15.76 0.79
C GLN A 220 2.20 -16.45 -0.32
N THR A 221 1.83 -17.68 -0.66
CA THR A 221 2.42 -18.37 -1.80
C THR A 221 1.88 -17.78 -3.10
N ILE A 222 2.78 -17.35 -3.98
CA ILE A 222 2.49 -16.91 -5.34
C ILE A 222 2.61 -18.12 -6.27
N PRO A 223 1.52 -18.53 -6.96
CA PRO A 223 1.56 -19.65 -7.88
C PRO A 223 2.48 -19.41 -9.08
N ALA A 224 3.07 -20.48 -9.61
CA ALA A 224 4.07 -20.42 -10.68
C ALA A 224 3.55 -19.75 -11.96
N GLU A 225 2.26 -19.90 -12.26
CA GLU A 225 1.61 -19.28 -13.42
C GLU A 225 1.60 -17.75 -13.39
N PHE A 226 1.82 -17.13 -12.23
CA PHE A 226 1.90 -15.67 -12.07
C PHE A 226 3.35 -15.16 -11.95
N THR A 227 4.32 -15.99 -12.33
CA THR A 227 5.75 -15.63 -12.27
C THR A 227 6.37 -15.52 -13.65
N THR A 228 5.58 -15.53 -14.72
CA THR A 228 6.08 -15.44 -16.11
C THR A 228 5.82 -14.11 -16.78
N ASP A 229 4.74 -13.43 -16.40
CA ASP A 229 4.38 -12.11 -16.91
C ASP A 229 4.30 -11.11 -15.74
N PRO A 230 4.40 -9.81 -16.00
CA PRO A 230 4.22 -8.81 -14.96
C PRO A 230 2.80 -8.84 -14.38
N HIS A 231 2.68 -8.80 -13.06
CA HIS A 231 1.42 -8.76 -12.33
C HIS A 231 1.48 -7.75 -11.18
N THR A 232 0.34 -7.21 -10.79
CA THR A 232 0.24 -6.47 -9.52
C THR A 232 -0.28 -7.40 -8.44
N TYR A 233 0.42 -7.46 -7.32
CA TYR A 233 -0.01 -8.09 -6.08
C TYR A 233 -0.63 -7.02 -5.19
N ALA A 234 -1.77 -7.33 -4.56
CA ALA A 234 -2.26 -6.54 -3.44
C ALA A 234 -2.93 -7.44 -2.39
N SER A 235 -3.04 -6.92 -1.18
CA SER A 235 -3.63 -7.61 -0.05
C SER A 235 -4.51 -6.68 0.75
N PHE A 236 -5.61 -7.21 1.27
CA PHE A 236 -6.61 -6.45 2.01
C PHE A 236 -6.99 -7.17 3.28
N ASP A 237 -7.28 -6.42 4.35
CA ASP A 237 -7.88 -7.02 5.53
C ASP A 237 -9.39 -7.25 5.35
N GLN A 238 -10.02 -7.79 6.40
CA GLN A 238 -11.46 -8.08 6.44
C GLN A 238 -12.36 -6.84 6.28
N TYR A 239 -11.83 -5.62 6.48
CA TYR A 239 -12.57 -4.37 6.30
C TYR A 239 -12.36 -3.77 4.90
N GLY A 240 -11.52 -4.40 4.07
CA GLY A 240 -11.17 -3.90 2.75
C GLY A 240 -10.09 -2.82 2.80
N ARG A 241 -9.32 -2.69 3.88
CA ARG A 241 -8.17 -1.76 3.89
C ARG A 241 -7.00 -2.37 3.16
N LEU A 242 -6.31 -1.57 2.34
CA LEU A 242 -5.08 -2.01 1.66
C LEU A 242 -4.00 -2.27 2.71
N ILE A 243 -3.37 -3.44 2.68
CA ILE A 243 -2.29 -3.80 3.60
C ILE A 243 -0.94 -3.67 2.92
N ALA A 244 -0.80 -4.25 1.73
CA ALA A 244 0.40 -4.16 0.93
C ALA A 244 0.07 -4.33 -0.55
N ALA A 245 0.83 -3.65 -1.40
CA ALA A 245 0.84 -3.81 -2.84
C ALA A 245 2.28 -3.92 -3.38
N ALA A 246 2.46 -4.67 -4.46
CA ALA A 246 3.74 -4.80 -5.15
C ALA A 246 3.55 -5.10 -6.64
N THR A 247 4.52 -4.68 -7.45
CA THR A 247 4.64 -5.17 -8.82
C THR A 247 5.54 -6.40 -8.84
N LEU A 248 5.02 -7.49 -9.37
CA LEU A 248 5.79 -8.67 -9.76
C LEU A 248 6.23 -8.44 -11.21
N ASP A 249 7.53 -8.42 -11.45
CA ASP A 249 8.17 -8.14 -12.75
C ASP A 249 8.23 -9.32 -13.74
N GLY A 250 7.67 -10.49 -13.42
CA GLY A 250 7.77 -11.71 -14.22
C GLY A 250 9.03 -12.56 -13.96
N GLY A 251 9.78 -12.21 -12.92
CA GLY A 251 10.90 -13.00 -12.39
C GLY A 251 12.15 -12.99 -13.26
N ALA A 252 13.26 -13.42 -12.67
CA ALA A 252 14.49 -13.64 -13.40
C ALA A 252 14.38 -14.95 -14.20
N SER A 253 14.63 -14.88 -15.50
CA SER A 253 14.82 -16.09 -16.30
C SER A 253 15.96 -16.89 -15.69
N SER A 254 15.70 -18.15 -15.34
CA SER A 254 16.76 -19.07 -14.96
C SER A 254 17.67 -19.27 -16.17
N GLY A 255 18.72 -18.45 -16.25
CA GLY A 255 19.78 -18.52 -17.25
C GLY A 255 20.63 -19.78 -17.05
N GLY A 256 20.00 -20.94 -16.91
CA GLY A 256 20.65 -22.22 -17.11
C GLY A 256 20.91 -22.34 -18.60
N ALA A 257 22.10 -21.93 -19.04
CA ALA A 257 22.66 -22.49 -20.25
C ALA A 257 22.47 -24.01 -20.12
N VAL A 258 21.65 -24.60 -20.99
CA VAL A 258 21.65 -26.06 -21.17
C VAL A 258 23.13 -26.40 -21.35
N PRO A 259 23.76 -27.18 -20.44
CA PRO A 259 25.14 -27.56 -20.66
C PRO A 259 25.14 -28.32 -21.98
N THR A 260 25.67 -27.68 -23.02
CA THR A 260 25.97 -28.37 -24.26
C THR A 260 26.84 -29.54 -23.82
N PRO A 261 26.45 -30.80 -24.09
CA PRO A 261 27.22 -31.94 -23.63
C PRO A 261 28.67 -31.73 -24.04
N ALA A 262 29.56 -31.67 -23.05
CA ALA A 262 30.98 -31.50 -23.28
C ALA A 262 31.43 -32.62 -24.21
N THR A 263 31.77 -32.28 -25.45
CA THR A 263 32.42 -33.22 -26.35
C THR A 263 33.73 -33.62 -25.68
N THR A 264 33.87 -34.93 -25.44
CA THR A 264 35.09 -35.51 -24.88
C THR A 264 36.25 -35.14 -25.80
N ALA A 265 37.16 -34.29 -25.31
CA ALA A 265 38.36 -33.94 -26.05
C ALA A 265 39.31 -35.14 -26.10
N THR A 266 39.49 -35.71 -27.28
CA THR A 266 40.59 -36.62 -27.59
C THR A 266 41.90 -35.82 -27.62
N PRO A 267 42.98 -36.25 -26.95
CA PRO A 267 44.22 -35.48 -26.90
C PRO A 267 44.99 -35.48 -28.23
N THR A 268 45.27 -34.25 -28.68
CA THR A 268 46.53 -33.69 -29.22
C THR A 268 47.16 -34.27 -30.50
N SER A 269 47.31 -33.37 -31.49
CA SER A 269 48.61 -33.13 -32.15
C SER A 269 48.70 -31.68 -32.66
N THR A 270 49.68 -30.94 -32.15
CA THR A 270 50.09 -29.60 -32.61
C THR A 270 50.65 -29.67 -34.05
N PRO A 271 50.42 -28.64 -34.89
CA PRO A 271 51.55 -27.80 -35.27
C PRO A 271 51.25 -26.28 -35.30
N THR A 272 52.33 -25.55 -35.05
CA THR A 272 52.49 -24.08 -35.03
C THR A 272 52.36 -23.44 -36.41
N THR A 273 51.65 -22.30 -36.51
CA THR A 273 51.99 -21.18 -37.42
C THR A 273 51.50 -19.84 -36.86
N VAL A 274 52.35 -18.82 -36.99
CA VAL A 274 52.17 -17.38 -36.69
C VAL A 274 52.57 -16.62 -37.97
N PRO A 275 52.25 -15.33 -38.23
CA PRO A 275 51.09 -14.47 -37.93
C PRO A 275 50.43 -13.92 -39.22
N VAL A 276 49.22 -13.33 -39.15
CA VAL A 276 48.78 -12.32 -40.12
C VAL A 276 48.02 -11.20 -39.40
N THR A 277 48.52 -9.98 -39.56
CA THR A 277 47.85 -8.73 -39.19
C THR A 277 47.34 -8.08 -40.48
N ALA A 278 46.04 -7.81 -40.60
CA ALA A 278 45.49 -6.73 -41.44
C ALA A 278 43.96 -6.57 -41.29
N THR A 279 43.59 -5.39 -40.79
CA THR A 279 42.55 -4.49 -41.34
C THR A 279 41.06 -4.70 -41.00
N GLY A 280 40.52 -3.69 -40.30
CA GLY A 280 39.26 -2.96 -40.58
C GLY A 280 37.96 -3.78 -40.62
N GLY A 281 36.95 -3.55 -39.79
CA GLY A 281 36.43 -2.25 -39.39
C GLY A 281 35.00 -2.11 -39.93
N ASN A 282 34.00 -2.26 -39.04
CA ASN A 282 32.76 -1.47 -38.89
C ASN A 282 31.50 -2.31 -38.64
N GLY A 283 30.95 -2.16 -37.42
CA GLY A 283 29.63 -2.64 -37.01
C GLY A 283 29.36 -2.57 -35.50
N ARG A 284 29.21 -1.34 -34.96
CA ARG A 284 28.48 -0.84 -33.75
C ARG A 284 27.89 -1.90 -32.78
N GLY A 285 28.02 -1.84 -31.44
CA GLY A 285 28.60 -0.84 -30.54
C GLY A 285 28.47 -1.21 -29.04
N SER A 286 29.32 -0.57 -28.24
CA SER A 286 29.32 -0.24 -26.80
C SER A 286 29.30 -1.35 -25.72
N LEU A 287 30.43 -1.41 -24.99
CA LEU A 287 30.64 -2.14 -23.74
C LEU A 287 31.01 -1.15 -22.61
N ALA A 288 30.52 -1.50 -21.41
CA ALA A 288 31.07 -1.28 -20.07
C ALA A 288 30.80 0.05 -19.31
N SER A 289 30.08 -0.14 -18.18
CA SER A 289 30.40 0.28 -16.80
C SER A 289 30.64 1.75 -16.47
N THR A 290 29.97 2.22 -15.42
CA THR A 290 30.68 2.87 -14.30
C THR A 290 30.20 2.32 -12.96
N GLY A 291 31.00 1.44 -12.34
CA GLY A 291 31.32 1.61 -10.92
C GLY A 291 32.35 2.75 -10.79
N ALA A 292 32.25 3.55 -9.73
CA ALA A 292 33.30 4.49 -9.33
C ALA A 292 33.58 4.29 -7.84
N ASP A 293 34.85 4.06 -7.49
CA ASP A 293 35.34 3.93 -6.11
C ASP A 293 36.55 4.88 -5.88
N ALA A 294 36.46 5.68 -4.80
CA ALA A 294 37.46 6.42 -3.98
C ALA A 294 38.51 7.35 -4.67
N ALA A 295 38.92 8.54 -4.17
CA ALA A 295 39.09 9.12 -2.82
C ALA A 295 39.35 10.67 -2.91
N PRO A 296 40.01 11.36 -1.95
CA PRO A 296 39.51 11.94 -0.69
C PRO A 296 39.63 13.49 -0.63
N PHE A 297 38.70 14.19 0.03
CA PHE A 297 38.99 15.51 0.65
C PHE A 297 38.16 15.71 1.91
N ALA A 298 38.86 15.89 3.03
CA ALA A 298 38.36 16.46 4.26
C ALA A 298 38.24 17.99 4.11
N ILE A 299 37.22 18.59 4.74
CA ILE A 299 37.25 19.82 5.57
C ILE A 299 35.79 20.28 5.85
N GLY A 300 35.49 20.46 7.15
CA GLY A 300 34.37 21.26 7.70
C GLY A 300 33.08 20.48 7.97
N GLY A 301 32.69 20.11 9.19
CA GLY A 301 33.03 20.65 10.49
C GLY A 301 32.11 21.80 10.89
N ALA A 302 31.00 21.45 11.58
CA ALA A 302 30.18 22.24 12.50
C ALA A 302 29.08 23.20 11.96
N ALA A 303 27.94 23.14 12.69
CA ALA A 303 26.80 24.07 12.83
C ALA A 303 25.49 23.53 12.21
N LEU A 304 24.36 23.33 12.90
CA LEU A 304 23.94 23.71 14.25
C LEU A 304 22.79 22.77 14.68
N LEU A 305 23.04 22.01 15.75
CA LEU A 305 22.01 21.60 16.71
C LEU A 305 21.38 22.88 17.27
N LEU A 306 20.06 23.04 17.18
CA LEU A 306 19.20 23.80 18.10
C LEU A 306 17.79 23.86 17.49
N LEU A 307 16.88 23.02 17.99
CA LEU A 307 15.46 23.32 18.26
C LEU A 307 14.69 22.03 18.64
N GLY A 308 15.31 21.19 19.46
CA GLY A 308 14.61 20.19 20.27
C GLY A 308 14.62 20.66 21.72
N GLY A 309 13.44 20.91 22.29
CA GLY A 309 13.24 21.06 23.74
C GLY A 309 12.96 22.48 24.22
N ALA A 310 11.68 22.87 24.27
CA ALA A 310 11.13 23.75 25.31
C ALA A 310 9.60 24.00 25.16
N VAL A 311 8.73 22.98 25.35
CA VAL A 311 7.37 23.23 25.89
C VAL A 311 6.91 22.02 26.70
N LEU A 312 7.59 21.73 27.81
CA LEU A 312 7.05 20.86 28.84
C LEU A 312 7.66 21.27 30.17
N LEU A 313 7.06 22.29 30.80
CA LEU A 313 7.10 22.63 32.24
C LEU A 313 6.61 24.08 32.46
N VAL A 314 5.29 24.32 32.40
CA VAL A 314 4.66 25.35 33.25
C VAL A 314 3.27 24.87 33.66
N THR A 315 3.22 23.95 34.62
CA THR A 315 2.13 23.94 35.60
C THR A 315 2.62 24.62 36.87
N ARG A 316 1.73 25.40 37.49
CA ARG A 316 1.83 26.07 38.80
C ARG A 316 2.60 27.39 38.85
N ARG A 317 1.86 28.49 38.73
CA ARG A 317 1.65 29.46 39.83
C ARG A 317 0.76 30.62 39.39
N ARG A 318 -0.52 30.59 39.75
CA ARG A 318 -1.26 31.74 40.29
C ARG A 318 -2.62 31.31 40.84
N ALA A 319 -2.55 30.72 42.04
CA ALA A 319 -3.49 31.13 43.08
C ALA A 319 -2.83 32.31 43.82
N ALA A 320 -3.65 33.29 44.19
CA ALA A 320 -3.38 34.53 44.95
C ALA A 320 -2.95 35.78 44.15
N ARG A 321 -3.93 36.60 43.75
CA ARG A 321 -4.17 37.96 44.28
C ARG A 321 -5.41 38.60 43.63
N ASP A 322 -6.27 39.10 44.53
CA ASP A 322 -7.47 39.95 44.40
C ASP A 322 -8.69 39.41 43.66
#